data_AF-A0A813FEF7-F1
#
_entry.id   AF-A0A813FEF7-F1
#
_cell.length_a   1.000
_cell.length_b   1.000
_cell.length_c   1.000
_cell.angle_alpha   90.00
_cell.angle_beta   90.00
_cell.angle_gamma   90.00
#
_symmetry.space_group_name_H-M   'P 1'
#
loop_
_entity.id
_entity.type
_entity.pdbx_description
1 polymer ?
#
loop_
_entity_poly.entity_id
_entity_poly.type
_entity_poly.pdbx_seq_one_letter_code
_entity_poly.pdbx_strand_id
1 'polypeptide(L)'
;GYHTIGDLRSDGQETAIAFVTALGMPRGADERLLALSFQEDEDLEDANVSPEGLVKAKAAAARVAQVGSALDGAWLEAVEPLYSMHMGCENMGPMLYSLMRFVKPSCCLEIGAGYTSAFMLQALEDNARELQFWAGWKASRPSGSPDPSAESWLAPEAEACESRLAGGVLHCVDNFAHAHTTAPQLLRTARRLGLEQRLRLHLDDGRAFVEESADSVPFFDFVWLDGLLDFAPPVGGDVKAGIDKFLGLIWPRVAPGGFVLLHSTLTNSAVRSWLDGLAASSSAWGPPGQVLSLLEPHKRFQNSFTMLQRRPEGYAEPQYSKLP
;
A
#
# COMPACT_ATOMS: atom_id res chain seq x y z
N GLY A 1 -18.56 5.59 -12.69
CA GLY A 1 -18.18 4.99 -13.98
C GLY A 1 -16.69 5.18 -14.15
N TYR A 2 -15.94 4.11 -14.42
CA TYR A 2 -14.55 4.21 -14.83
C TYR A 2 -14.54 4.47 -16.35
N HIS A 3 -13.87 5.53 -16.79
CA HIS A 3 -13.77 5.89 -18.21
C HIS A 3 -12.31 5.74 -18.64
N THR A 4 -12.02 4.77 -19.50
CA THR A 4 -10.70 4.62 -20.13
C THR A 4 -10.70 5.38 -21.46
N ILE A 5 -9.84 6.39 -21.59
CA ILE A 5 -9.54 7.02 -22.88
C ILE A 5 -8.23 6.40 -23.37
N GLY A 6 -8.32 5.49 -24.33
CA GLY A 6 -7.13 4.94 -25.00
C GLY A 6 -6.62 5.88 -26.07
N ASP A 7 -5.31 6.14 -26.08
CA ASP A 7 -4.65 6.88 -27.15
C ASP A 7 -4.46 5.98 -28.38
N LEU A 8 -5.36 6.08 -29.36
CA LEU A 8 -5.38 5.28 -30.59
C LEU A 8 -4.43 5.85 -31.66
N ARG A 9 -3.15 6.04 -31.32
CA ARG A 9 -2.12 6.64 -32.18
C ARG A 9 -1.18 5.64 -32.87
N SER A 10 -1.64 4.44 -33.21
CA SER A 10 -0.86 3.51 -34.04
C SER A 10 -1.69 2.89 -35.17
N ASP A 11 -0.99 2.45 -36.23
CA ASP A 11 -1.50 1.97 -37.53
C ASP A 11 -2.43 0.74 -37.48
N GLY A 12 -2.86 0.30 -36.30
CA GLY A 12 -3.89 -0.73 -36.07
C GLY A 12 -5.33 -0.19 -36.08
N GLN A 13 -5.55 1.01 -36.62
CA GLN A 13 -6.84 1.70 -36.62
C GLN A 13 -7.98 0.86 -37.20
N GLU A 14 -7.75 0.12 -38.29
CA GLU A 14 -8.82 -0.64 -38.95
C GLU A 14 -9.32 -1.81 -38.09
N THR A 15 -8.46 -2.45 -37.30
CA THR A 15 -8.85 -3.59 -36.45
C THR A 15 -9.61 -3.13 -35.21
N ALA A 16 -9.16 -2.04 -34.57
CA ALA A 16 -9.87 -1.44 -33.44
C ALA A 16 -11.23 -0.85 -33.88
N ILE A 17 -11.28 -0.19 -35.04
CA ILE A 17 -12.52 0.34 -35.62
C ILE A 17 -13.44 -0.79 -36.07
N ALA A 18 -12.93 -1.85 -36.67
CA ALA A 18 -13.72 -3.02 -37.06
C ALA A 18 -14.28 -3.77 -35.84
N PHE A 19 -13.51 -3.90 -34.77
CA PHE A 19 -13.98 -4.47 -33.50
C PHE A 19 -15.11 -3.63 -32.90
N VAL A 20 -14.94 -2.31 -32.82
CA VAL A 20 -15.97 -1.38 -32.31
C VAL A 20 -17.21 -1.34 -33.22
N THR A 21 -17.03 -1.48 -34.53
CA THR A 21 -18.12 -1.48 -35.52
C THR A 21 -18.88 -2.82 -35.55
N ALA A 22 -18.19 -3.94 -35.37
CA ALA A 22 -18.78 -5.30 -35.31
C ALA A 22 -19.66 -5.50 -34.06
N LEU A 23 -19.43 -4.73 -32.99
CA LEU A 23 -20.30 -4.66 -31.82
C LEU A 23 -21.68 -4.02 -32.11
N GLY A 24 -21.94 -3.56 -33.35
CA GLY A 24 -23.29 -3.20 -33.81
C GLY A 24 -23.91 -1.97 -33.14
N MET A 25 -23.09 -1.05 -32.63
CA MET A 25 -23.61 0.12 -31.91
C MET A 25 -24.19 1.16 -32.87
N PRO A 26 -25.45 1.61 -32.68
CA PRO A 26 -26.02 2.68 -33.48
C PRO A 26 -25.28 4.00 -33.21
N ARG A 27 -25.00 4.78 -34.27
CA ARG A 27 -24.52 6.16 -34.12
C ARG A 27 -25.54 6.97 -33.31
N GLY A 28 -25.19 7.30 -32.06
CA GLY A 28 -26.03 8.10 -31.15
C GLY A 28 -26.15 7.59 -29.71
N ALA A 29 -25.49 6.50 -29.33
CA ALA A 29 -25.44 6.05 -27.93
C ALA A 29 -24.33 6.79 -27.14
N ASP A 30 -24.55 8.07 -26.84
CA ASP A 30 -23.71 8.86 -25.92
C ASP A 30 -23.91 8.48 -24.44
N GLU A 31 -24.75 7.49 -24.16
CA GLU A 31 -24.95 6.95 -22.82
C GLU A 31 -25.12 5.43 -22.93
N ARG A 32 -24.09 4.68 -22.54
CA ARG A 32 -24.11 3.31 -21.97
C ARG A 32 -22.80 2.57 -22.29
N LEU A 33 -21.79 2.96 -21.50
CA LEU A 33 -20.88 2.10 -20.74
C LEU A 33 -20.71 0.65 -21.21
N LEU A 34 -19.48 0.36 -21.63
CA LEU A 34 -18.85 -0.95 -21.63
C LEU A 34 -19.12 -1.66 -20.29
N ALA A 35 -20.06 -2.60 -20.30
CA ALA A 35 -20.00 -3.74 -19.41
C ALA A 35 -19.12 -4.78 -20.13
N LEU A 36 -17.81 -4.77 -19.84
CA LEU A 36 -17.03 -5.98 -19.99
C LEU A 36 -17.55 -6.95 -18.93
N SER A 37 -18.61 -7.69 -19.24
CA SER A 37 -18.85 -8.92 -18.50
C SER A 37 -17.71 -9.84 -18.89
N PHE A 38 -16.86 -10.16 -17.92
CA PHE A 38 -16.11 -11.41 -17.96
C PHE A 38 -17.16 -12.52 -18.00
N GLN A 39 -17.58 -12.91 -19.21
CA GLN A 39 -18.17 -14.23 -19.38
C GLN A 39 -17.02 -15.20 -19.20
N GLU A 40 -17.18 -16.13 -18.28
CA GLU A 40 -16.15 -17.08 -17.83
C GLU A 40 -15.57 -17.96 -18.96
N ASP A 41 -16.00 -17.81 -20.21
CA ASP A 41 -15.77 -18.76 -21.30
C ASP A 41 -15.36 -18.18 -22.67
N GLU A 42 -15.06 -16.89 -22.83
CA GLU A 42 -14.55 -16.39 -24.13
C GLU A 42 -13.17 -15.71 -24.02
N ASP A 43 -12.19 -16.37 -24.66
CA ASP A 43 -10.79 -15.98 -24.73
C ASP A 43 -10.60 -14.67 -25.48
N LEU A 44 -10.03 -13.67 -24.80
CA LEU A 44 -9.39 -12.52 -25.46
C LEU A 44 -8.14 -13.03 -26.20
N GLU A 45 -8.27 -13.32 -27.50
CA GLU A 45 -7.15 -13.63 -28.37
C GLU A 45 -6.48 -12.33 -28.85
N ASP A 46 -5.28 -12.05 -28.32
CA ASP A 46 -4.35 -11.11 -28.93
C ASP A 46 -3.69 -11.78 -30.15
N ALA A 47 -3.98 -11.27 -31.34
CA ALA A 47 -3.57 -11.86 -32.63
C ALA A 47 -2.04 -11.93 -32.85
N ASN A 48 -1.24 -11.35 -31.94
CA ASN A 48 0.23 -11.38 -32.01
C ASN A 48 0.88 -12.33 -30.98
N VAL A 49 0.10 -13.00 -30.15
CA VAL A 49 0.61 -13.96 -29.18
C VAL A 49 0.36 -15.36 -29.72
N SER A 50 1.43 -16.13 -29.94
CA SER A 50 1.28 -17.52 -30.38
C SER A 50 0.41 -18.29 -29.37
N PRO A 51 -0.33 -19.34 -29.79
CA PRO A 51 -1.12 -20.14 -28.86
C PRO A 51 -0.31 -20.66 -27.67
N GLU A 52 0.97 -20.99 -27.87
CA GLU A 52 1.92 -21.34 -26.80
C GLU A 52 2.27 -20.16 -25.89
N GLY A 53 2.42 -18.96 -26.45
CA GLY A 53 2.60 -17.72 -25.71
C GLY A 53 1.38 -17.37 -24.86
N LEU A 54 0.16 -17.61 -25.38
CA LEU A 54 -1.10 -17.36 -24.68
C LEU A 54 -1.29 -18.34 -23.52
N VAL A 55 -0.95 -19.63 -23.71
CA VAL A 55 -0.96 -20.64 -22.64
C VAL A 55 0.08 -20.30 -21.56
N LYS A 56 1.29 -19.87 -21.93
CA LYS A 56 2.31 -19.43 -20.98
C LYS A 56 1.90 -18.16 -20.23
N ALA A 57 1.31 -17.19 -20.93
CA ALA A 57 0.82 -15.95 -20.34
C ALA A 57 -0.38 -16.19 -19.41
N LYS A 58 -1.33 -17.05 -19.80
CA LYS A 58 -2.44 -17.47 -18.92
C LYS A 58 -1.95 -18.26 -17.72
N ALA A 59 -0.98 -19.15 -17.90
CA ALA A 59 -0.37 -19.86 -16.77
C ALA A 59 0.40 -18.90 -15.84
N ALA A 60 1.09 -17.90 -16.38
CA ALA A 60 1.75 -16.86 -15.59
C ALA A 60 0.74 -15.94 -14.90
N ALA A 61 -0.31 -15.50 -15.60
CA ALA A 61 -1.38 -14.66 -15.07
C ALA A 61 -2.21 -15.38 -14.00
N ALA A 62 -2.54 -16.66 -14.21
CA ALA A 62 -3.19 -17.49 -13.20
C ALA A 62 -2.30 -17.72 -11.97
N ARG A 63 -0.97 -17.68 -12.13
CA ARG A 63 0.00 -17.76 -11.01
C ARG A 63 0.19 -16.41 -10.32
N VAL A 64 0.09 -15.29 -11.03
CA VAL A 64 0.12 -13.92 -10.47
C VAL A 64 -1.21 -13.56 -9.79
N ALA A 65 -2.34 -14.08 -10.29
CA ALA A 65 -3.66 -13.96 -9.67
C ALA A 65 -3.78 -14.71 -8.34
N GLN A 66 -2.84 -15.64 -8.04
CA GLN A 66 -2.76 -16.34 -6.75
C GLN A 66 -2.02 -15.54 -5.66
N VAL A 67 -1.57 -14.31 -5.94
CA VAL A 67 -0.66 -13.56 -5.07
C VAL A 67 -1.40 -12.51 -4.23
N GLY A 68 -2.67 -12.75 -3.91
CA GLY A 68 -3.43 -11.90 -2.99
C GLY A 68 -4.58 -12.67 -2.35
N SER A 69 -4.47 -13.01 -1.06
CA SER A 69 -5.58 -13.61 -0.31
C SER A 69 -6.42 -12.58 0.45
N ALA A 70 -6.05 -11.29 0.38
CA ALA A 70 -6.87 -10.23 0.95
C ALA A 70 -8.27 -10.25 0.30
N LEU A 71 -9.32 -10.17 1.13
CA LEU A 71 -10.73 -10.13 0.73
C LEU A 71 -11.31 -11.45 0.19
N ASP A 72 -10.59 -12.57 0.23
CA ASP A 72 -11.22 -13.87 0.01
C ASP A 72 -12.15 -14.26 1.18
N GLY A 73 -13.02 -15.25 0.97
CA GLY A 73 -14.03 -15.63 1.98
C GLY A 73 -13.43 -16.06 3.32
N ALA A 74 -12.32 -16.82 3.30
CA ALA A 74 -11.66 -17.30 4.51
C ALA A 74 -10.95 -16.15 5.25
N TRP A 75 -10.37 -15.23 4.49
CA TRP A 75 -9.74 -14.02 5.00
C TRP A 75 -10.76 -13.10 5.67
N LEU A 76 -11.89 -12.85 5.00
CA LEU A 76 -12.98 -12.03 5.53
C LEU A 76 -13.52 -12.60 6.84
N GLU A 77 -13.73 -13.91 6.91
CA GLU A 77 -14.20 -14.59 8.13
C GLU A 77 -13.17 -14.49 9.28
N ALA A 78 -11.87 -14.51 8.98
CA ALA A 78 -10.83 -14.37 9.98
C ALA A 78 -10.68 -12.93 10.51
N VAL A 79 -10.95 -11.93 9.66
CA VAL A 79 -10.80 -10.51 9.97
C VAL A 79 -12.07 -9.87 10.53
N GLU A 80 -13.25 -10.46 10.31
CA GLU A 80 -14.54 -10.00 10.85
C GLU A 80 -14.47 -9.52 12.31
N PRO A 81 -13.84 -10.25 13.26
CA PRO A 81 -13.81 -9.82 14.67
C PRO A 81 -13.02 -8.51 14.92
N LEU A 82 -12.15 -8.12 13.98
CA LEU A 82 -11.39 -6.87 14.05
C LEU A 82 -12.19 -5.68 13.53
N TYR A 83 -13.22 -5.92 12.72
CA TYR A 83 -14.03 -4.86 12.14
C TYR A 83 -14.93 -4.22 13.20
N SER A 84 -14.94 -2.89 13.21
CA SER A 84 -15.87 -2.10 14.01
C SER A 84 -16.25 -0.86 13.21
N MET A 85 -17.56 -0.69 12.98
CA MET A 85 -18.10 0.49 12.31
C MET A 85 -17.74 1.79 13.05
N HIS A 86 -17.52 1.74 14.37
CA HIS A 86 -17.12 2.90 15.17
C HIS A 86 -15.68 3.35 14.91
N MET A 87 -14.83 2.47 14.38
CA MET A 87 -13.44 2.78 14.06
C MET A 87 -13.30 3.40 12.66
N GLY A 88 -14.25 3.17 11.74
CA GLY A 88 -14.32 3.88 10.45
C GLY A 88 -13.21 3.56 9.44
N CYS A 89 -12.57 2.40 9.54
CA CYS A 89 -11.39 2.02 8.75
C CYS A 89 -11.71 1.11 7.53
N GLU A 90 -12.96 0.97 7.11
CA GLU A 90 -13.41 0.03 6.07
C GLU A 90 -12.73 0.25 4.70
N ASN A 91 -12.48 1.51 4.33
CA ASN A 91 -11.77 1.86 3.09
C ASN A 91 -10.26 2.02 3.33
N MET A 92 -9.87 2.36 4.57
CA MET A 92 -8.47 2.55 4.93
C MET A 92 -7.69 1.24 4.87
N GLY A 93 -8.25 0.14 5.35
CA GLY A 93 -7.60 -1.18 5.28
C GLY A 93 -7.21 -1.57 3.84
N PRO A 94 -8.16 -1.65 2.88
CA PRO A 94 -7.86 -1.93 1.48
C PRO A 94 -6.90 -0.92 0.82
N MET A 95 -6.99 0.36 1.20
CA MET A 95 -6.06 1.40 0.72
C MET A 95 -4.62 1.11 1.20
N LEU A 96 -4.43 0.85 2.49
CA LEU A 96 -3.12 0.51 3.06
C LEU A 96 -2.55 -0.77 2.45
N TYR A 97 -3.38 -1.79 2.26
CA TYR A 97 -2.98 -3.01 1.55
C TYR A 97 -2.44 -2.68 0.15
N SER A 98 -3.23 -1.95 -0.65
CA SER A 98 -2.86 -1.62 -2.03
C SER A 98 -1.57 -0.79 -2.09
N LEU A 99 -1.45 0.20 -1.20
CA LEU A 99 -0.26 1.03 -1.12
C LEU A 99 0.98 0.23 -0.71
N MET A 100 0.88 -0.65 0.28
CA MET A 100 1.98 -1.51 0.70
C MET A 100 2.36 -2.55 -0.37
N ARG A 101 1.39 -3.06 -1.14
CA ARG A 101 1.68 -3.91 -2.31
C ARG A 101 2.45 -3.14 -3.38
N PHE A 102 2.15 -1.86 -3.54
CA PHE A 102 2.80 -0.97 -4.50
C PHE A 102 4.22 -0.58 -4.08
N VAL A 103 4.41 -0.09 -2.84
CA VAL A 103 5.72 0.42 -2.37
C VAL A 103 6.62 -0.66 -1.76
N LYS A 104 6.07 -1.86 -1.50
CA LYS A 104 6.76 -3.04 -0.95
C LYS A 104 7.67 -2.74 0.26
N PRO A 105 7.13 -2.20 1.37
CA PRO A 105 7.95 -1.90 2.53
C PRO A 105 8.38 -3.20 3.26
N SER A 106 9.48 -3.13 4.02
CA SER A 106 10.00 -4.26 4.80
C SER A 106 9.94 -4.06 6.31
N CYS A 107 10.14 -2.84 6.79
CA CYS A 107 10.02 -2.52 8.21
C CYS A 107 8.90 -1.49 8.38
N CYS A 108 7.76 -1.95 8.88
CA CYS A 108 6.57 -1.13 9.03
C CYS A 108 6.27 -0.84 10.49
N LEU A 109 5.77 0.36 10.77
CA LEU A 109 5.25 0.74 12.07
C LEU A 109 3.78 1.12 11.94
N GLU A 110 2.97 0.64 12.86
CA GLU A 110 1.63 1.12 13.12
C GLU A 110 1.57 1.57 14.59
N ILE A 111 1.23 2.82 14.83
CA ILE A 111 0.82 3.28 16.16
C ILE A 111 -0.71 3.20 16.18
N GLY A 112 -1.21 2.25 16.96
CA GLY A 112 -2.52 1.63 16.82
C GLY A 112 -2.41 0.16 16.41
N ALA A 113 -3.50 -0.58 16.57
CA ALA A 113 -3.62 -1.96 16.10
C ALA A 113 -5.08 -2.37 15.88
N GLY A 114 -5.33 -3.29 14.95
CA GLY A 114 -6.64 -3.88 14.74
C GLY A 114 -6.94 -4.18 13.27
N TYR A 115 -8.05 -3.63 12.77
CA TYR A 115 -8.57 -3.92 11.44
C TYR A 115 -7.57 -3.62 10.31
N THR A 116 -6.96 -2.44 10.32
CA THR A 116 -5.94 -2.01 9.35
C THR A 116 -4.70 -2.89 9.39
N SER A 117 -4.28 -3.32 10.57
CA SER A 117 -3.11 -4.21 10.75
C SER A 117 -3.26 -5.51 9.96
N ALA A 118 -4.46 -6.12 9.91
CA ALA A 118 -4.68 -7.36 9.17
C ALA A 118 -4.41 -7.20 7.67
N PHE A 119 -4.82 -6.06 7.09
CA PHE A 119 -4.53 -5.71 5.70
C PHE A 119 -3.03 -5.49 5.47
N MET A 120 -2.37 -4.77 6.37
CA MET A 120 -0.94 -4.51 6.28
C MET A 120 -0.10 -5.81 6.38
N LEU A 121 -0.46 -6.70 7.31
CA LEU A 121 0.17 -8.03 7.44
C LEU A 121 -0.01 -8.87 6.17
N GLN A 122 -1.21 -8.87 5.61
CA GLN A 122 -1.51 -9.58 4.37
C GLN A 122 -0.70 -9.03 3.20
N ALA A 123 -0.56 -7.70 3.10
CA ALA A 123 0.27 -7.08 2.06
C ALA A 123 1.74 -7.49 2.16
N LEU A 124 2.31 -7.55 3.37
CA LEU A 124 3.68 -8.02 3.58
C LEU A 124 3.88 -9.47 3.15
N GLU A 125 2.95 -10.34 3.51
CA GLU A 125 3.01 -11.75 3.14
C GLU A 125 2.86 -11.96 1.63
N ASP A 126 1.92 -11.26 1.00
CA ASP A 126 1.73 -11.35 -0.45
C ASP A 126 2.91 -10.77 -1.22
N ASN A 127 3.53 -9.69 -0.74
CA ASN A 127 4.78 -9.18 -1.29
C ASN A 127 5.90 -10.23 -1.20
N ALA A 128 6.02 -10.94 -0.09
CA ALA A 128 7.02 -11.98 0.06
C ALA A 128 6.77 -13.18 -0.88
N ARG A 129 5.52 -13.61 -1.04
CA ARG A 129 5.13 -14.67 -1.98
C ARG A 129 5.43 -14.26 -3.42
N GLU A 130 5.13 -13.02 -3.79
CA GLU A 130 5.44 -12.46 -5.10
C GLU A 130 6.94 -12.54 -5.42
N LEU A 131 7.79 -12.13 -4.47
CA LEU A 131 9.24 -12.16 -4.62
C LEU A 131 9.78 -13.61 -4.68
N GLN A 132 9.31 -14.49 -3.79
CA GLN A 132 9.71 -15.91 -3.80
C GLN A 132 9.33 -16.60 -5.10
N PHE A 133 8.11 -16.35 -5.60
CA PHE A 133 7.67 -16.85 -6.89
C PHE A 133 8.65 -16.39 -7.99
N TRP A 134 9.07 -15.14 -7.92
CA TRP A 134 9.91 -14.56 -8.95
C TRP A 134 11.35 -15.11 -8.92
N ALA A 135 11.93 -15.27 -7.73
CA ALA A 135 13.20 -15.97 -7.57
C ALA A 135 13.14 -17.43 -8.04
N GLY A 136 12.05 -18.14 -7.73
CA GLY A 136 11.82 -19.51 -8.19
C GLY A 136 11.75 -19.61 -9.71
N TRP A 137 11.04 -18.69 -10.37
CA TRP A 137 11.02 -18.61 -11.82
C TRP A 137 12.41 -18.34 -12.41
N LYS A 138 13.16 -17.37 -11.84
CA LYS A 138 14.52 -17.03 -12.29
C LYS A 138 15.44 -18.24 -12.22
N ALA A 139 15.38 -19.00 -11.12
CA ALA A 139 16.15 -20.22 -10.91
C ALA A 139 15.74 -21.39 -11.83
N SER A 140 14.49 -21.42 -12.29
CA SER A 140 13.98 -22.47 -13.19
C SER A 140 14.40 -22.31 -14.66
N ARG A 141 15.04 -21.20 -15.03
CA ARG A 141 15.45 -20.93 -16.41
C ARG A 141 16.60 -21.86 -16.84
N PRO A 142 16.60 -22.35 -18.10
CA PRO A 142 17.70 -23.16 -18.62
C PRO A 142 19.06 -22.45 -18.55
N SER A 143 20.12 -23.21 -18.28
CA SER A 143 21.49 -22.69 -18.34
C SER A 143 21.80 -22.15 -19.74
N GLY A 144 22.29 -20.90 -19.82
CA GLY A 144 22.57 -20.21 -21.08
C GLY A 144 21.41 -19.39 -21.66
N SER A 145 20.29 -19.30 -20.94
CA SER A 145 19.23 -18.34 -21.27
C SER A 145 19.77 -16.91 -21.24
N PRO A 146 19.25 -15.99 -22.09
CA PRO A 146 19.56 -14.56 -21.98
C PRO A 146 19.29 -14.06 -20.57
N ASP A 147 20.11 -13.09 -20.13
CA ASP A 147 19.95 -12.44 -18.83
C ASP A 147 18.50 -11.94 -18.69
N PRO A 148 17.76 -12.44 -17.69
CA PRO A 148 16.38 -12.04 -17.48
C PRO A 148 16.27 -10.58 -17.05
N SER A 149 17.34 -9.86 -16.74
CA SER A 149 17.29 -8.43 -16.36
C SER A 149 16.55 -7.55 -17.39
N ALA A 150 16.63 -7.88 -18.68
CA ALA A 150 15.88 -7.19 -19.75
C ALA A 150 14.38 -7.56 -19.79
N GLU A 151 14.02 -8.73 -19.27
CA GLU A 151 12.63 -9.22 -19.13
C GLU A 151 12.08 -9.01 -17.71
N SER A 152 12.94 -8.56 -16.79
CA SER A 152 12.63 -8.39 -15.38
C SER A 152 11.90 -7.07 -15.20
N TRP A 153 10.69 -7.16 -14.65
CA TRP A 153 9.99 -5.98 -14.15
C TRP A 153 10.50 -5.55 -12.77
N LEU A 154 11.38 -6.33 -12.11
CA LEU A 154 12.00 -5.94 -10.86
C LEU A 154 13.12 -4.94 -11.11
N ALA A 155 13.12 -3.87 -10.33
CA ALA A 155 14.26 -2.98 -10.22
C ALA A 155 15.49 -3.73 -9.70
N PRO A 156 16.71 -3.45 -10.21
CA PRO A 156 17.96 -4.04 -9.71
C PRO A 156 18.14 -3.92 -8.19
N GLU A 157 17.72 -2.80 -7.61
CA GLU A 157 17.77 -2.51 -6.18
C GLU A 157 16.78 -3.38 -5.38
N ALA A 158 15.64 -3.72 -5.98
CA ALA A 158 14.67 -4.63 -5.39
C ALA A 158 15.21 -6.07 -5.39
N GLU A 159 15.96 -6.48 -6.41
CA GLU A 159 16.66 -7.77 -6.43
C GLU A 159 17.73 -7.83 -5.33
N ALA A 160 18.53 -6.76 -5.17
CA ALA A 160 19.54 -6.69 -4.12
C ALA A 160 18.94 -6.72 -2.70
N CYS A 161 17.70 -6.25 -2.54
CA CYS A 161 16.98 -6.22 -1.27
C CYS A 161 15.98 -7.38 -1.09
N GLU A 162 15.95 -8.37 -1.99
CA GLU A 162 14.88 -9.38 -2.03
C GLU A 162 14.68 -10.08 -0.68
N SER A 163 15.77 -10.51 -0.04
CA SER A 163 15.72 -11.17 1.28
C SER A 163 15.12 -10.28 2.38
N ARG A 164 15.44 -8.98 2.37
CA ARG A 164 14.88 -7.99 3.30
C ARG A 164 13.39 -7.78 3.05
N LEU A 165 13.00 -7.63 1.78
CA LEU A 165 11.60 -7.45 1.39
C LEU A 165 10.76 -8.70 1.70
N ALA A 166 11.28 -9.88 1.42
CA ALA A 166 10.64 -11.15 1.73
C ALA A 166 10.53 -11.43 3.24
N GLY A 167 11.37 -10.78 4.06
CA GLY A 167 11.37 -10.83 5.52
C GLY A 167 10.53 -9.75 6.20
N GLY A 168 9.69 -9.01 5.46
CA GLY A 168 9.00 -7.84 5.99
C GLY A 168 8.17 -8.09 7.27
N VAL A 169 8.17 -7.11 8.17
CA VAL A 169 7.54 -7.13 9.51
C VAL A 169 6.74 -5.85 9.76
N LEU A 170 5.61 -6.01 10.45
CA LEU A 170 4.80 -4.94 10.99
C LEU A 170 4.94 -4.87 12.52
N HIS A 171 5.43 -3.75 13.02
CA HIS A 171 5.40 -3.39 14.43
C HIS A 171 4.09 -2.66 14.71
N CYS A 172 3.17 -3.29 15.45
CA CYS A 172 1.96 -2.63 15.93
C CYS A 172 2.15 -2.24 17.39
N VAL A 173 1.92 -0.98 17.75
CA VAL A 173 2.08 -0.47 19.12
C VAL A 173 0.74 0.07 19.60
N ASP A 174 0.17 -0.54 20.64
CA ASP A 174 -1.13 -0.16 21.18
C ASP A 174 -1.17 -0.43 22.69
N ASN A 175 -1.82 0.43 23.47
CA ASN A 175 -1.95 0.30 24.93
C ASN A 175 -3.31 -0.27 25.38
N PHE A 176 -4.18 -0.61 24.41
CA PHE A 176 -5.54 -1.11 24.57
C PHE A 176 -6.49 -0.19 25.35
N ALA A 177 -6.15 1.09 25.51
CA ALA A 177 -6.95 2.03 26.31
C ALA A 177 -8.24 2.47 25.62
N HIS A 178 -8.32 2.41 24.29
CA HIS A 178 -9.50 2.86 23.55
C HIS A 178 -10.69 1.92 23.74
N ALA A 179 -11.85 2.44 24.14
CA ALA A 179 -13.01 1.66 24.60
C ALA A 179 -13.58 0.64 23.58
N HIS A 180 -13.33 0.87 22.29
CA HIS A 180 -13.78 0.01 21.19
C HIS A 180 -12.62 -0.67 20.45
N THR A 181 -11.43 -0.72 21.05
CA THR A 181 -10.26 -1.33 20.41
C THR A 181 -10.49 -2.81 20.12
N THR A 182 -10.08 -3.24 18.93
CA THR A 182 -10.04 -4.65 18.55
C THR A 182 -8.60 -5.20 18.55
N ALA A 183 -7.62 -4.37 18.92
CA ALA A 183 -6.20 -4.71 18.99
C ALA A 183 -5.89 -6.01 19.77
N PRO A 184 -6.54 -6.33 20.90
CA PRO A 184 -6.28 -7.60 21.62
C PRO A 184 -6.62 -8.85 20.79
N GLN A 185 -7.46 -8.72 19.77
CA GLN A 185 -7.85 -9.83 18.90
C GLN A 185 -6.86 -10.04 17.74
N LEU A 186 -6.02 -9.05 17.43
CA LEU A 186 -5.13 -9.06 16.26
C LEU A 186 -4.21 -10.27 16.25
N LEU A 187 -3.59 -10.63 17.37
CA LEU A 187 -2.68 -11.78 17.43
C LEU A 187 -3.41 -13.09 17.09
N ARG A 188 -4.66 -13.26 17.54
CA ARG A 188 -5.46 -14.44 17.18
C ARG A 188 -5.82 -14.45 15.70
N THR A 189 -6.21 -13.31 15.14
CA THR A 189 -6.49 -13.19 13.71
C THR A 189 -5.24 -13.47 12.87
N ALA A 190 -4.09 -12.89 13.22
CA ALA A 190 -2.82 -13.14 12.53
C ALA A 190 -2.44 -14.62 12.57
N ARG A 191 -2.63 -15.31 13.70
CA ARG A 191 -2.43 -16.77 13.80
C ARG A 191 -3.36 -17.55 12.87
N ARG A 192 -4.66 -17.20 12.87
CA ARG A 192 -5.67 -17.86 12.02
C ARG A 192 -5.34 -17.71 10.53
N LEU A 193 -4.79 -16.56 10.14
CA LEU A 193 -4.36 -16.28 8.77
C LEU A 193 -2.97 -16.83 8.43
N GLY A 194 -2.23 -17.39 9.40
CA GLY A 194 -0.83 -17.82 9.20
C GLY A 194 0.15 -16.66 8.97
N LEU A 195 -0.13 -15.49 9.56
CA LEU A 195 0.64 -14.25 9.40
C LEU A 195 1.39 -13.82 10.68
N GLU A 196 1.37 -14.62 11.75
CA GLU A 196 1.98 -14.26 13.04
C GLU A 196 3.47 -13.90 12.93
N GLN A 197 4.22 -14.57 12.05
CA GLN A 197 5.64 -14.30 11.81
C GLN A 197 5.91 -12.86 11.33
N ARG A 198 4.92 -12.24 10.67
CA ARG A 198 4.96 -10.86 10.16
C ARG A 198 4.63 -9.84 11.24
N LEU A 199 4.04 -10.24 12.35
CA LEU A 199 3.56 -9.35 13.41
C LEU A 199 4.57 -9.23 14.54
N ARG A 200 4.82 -8.01 15.00
CA ARG A 200 5.41 -7.68 16.30
C ARG A 200 4.44 -6.76 17.03
N LEU A 201 3.64 -7.33 17.93
CA LEU A 201 2.66 -6.58 18.72
C LEU A 201 3.31 -6.12 20.03
N HIS A 202 3.34 -4.81 20.25
CA HIS A 202 3.90 -4.16 21.42
C HIS A 202 2.77 -3.56 22.25
N LEU A 203 2.63 -4.02 23.50
CA LEU A 203 1.70 -3.44 24.46
C LEU A 203 2.40 -2.27 25.16
N ASP A 204 2.34 -1.09 24.55
CA ASP A 204 3.14 0.06 24.97
C ASP A 204 2.50 1.40 24.58
N ASP A 205 3.02 2.49 25.12
CA ASP A 205 2.79 3.83 24.62
C ASP A 205 3.57 4.06 23.32
N GLY A 206 2.90 4.61 22.31
CA GLY A 206 3.50 4.80 20.98
C GLY A 206 4.75 5.67 21.00
N ARG A 207 4.82 6.66 21.89
CA ARG A 207 6.00 7.52 22.01
C ARG A 207 7.13 6.82 22.76
N ALA A 208 6.82 6.17 23.88
CA ALA A 208 7.81 5.38 24.63
C ALA A 208 8.47 4.33 23.73
N PHE A 209 7.67 3.57 22.98
CA PHE A 209 8.19 2.59 22.02
C PHE A 209 9.13 3.24 21.00
N VAL A 210 8.78 4.38 20.41
CA VAL A 210 9.64 5.05 19.42
C VAL A 210 10.95 5.53 20.06
N GLU A 211 10.96 5.98 21.30
CA GLU A 211 12.19 6.39 21.98
C GLU A 211 13.07 5.16 22.32
N GLU A 212 12.49 4.09 22.83
CA GLU A 212 13.20 2.92 23.35
C GLU A 212 13.62 1.91 22.28
N SER A 213 12.89 1.83 21.16
CA SER A 213 13.18 0.89 20.06
C SER A 213 14.24 1.40 19.10
N ALA A 214 14.86 2.56 19.32
CA ALA A 214 15.78 3.18 18.37
C ALA A 214 16.97 2.26 18.02
N ASP A 215 17.49 1.50 18.99
CA ASP A 215 18.61 0.59 18.78
C ASP A 215 18.18 -0.74 18.12
N SER A 216 17.00 -1.25 18.48
CA SER A 216 16.52 -2.57 18.02
C SER A 216 15.78 -2.51 16.68
N VAL A 217 15.20 -1.37 16.35
CA VAL A 217 14.44 -1.12 15.11
C VAL A 217 14.87 0.22 14.51
N PRO A 218 16.09 0.35 13.96
CA PRO A 218 16.67 1.65 13.68
C PRO A 218 15.93 2.48 12.62
N PHE A 219 15.16 1.86 11.74
CA PHE A 219 14.44 2.56 10.68
C PHE A 219 13.09 1.93 10.34
N PHE A 220 12.26 2.70 9.63
CA PHE A 220 10.98 2.28 9.07
C PHE A 220 10.87 2.71 7.61
N ASP A 221 10.36 1.82 6.74
CA ASP A 221 10.04 2.14 5.35
C ASP A 221 8.63 2.75 5.22
N PHE A 222 7.74 2.40 6.15
CA PHE A 222 6.33 2.74 6.12
C PHE A 222 5.79 2.88 7.54
N VAL A 223 5.22 4.04 7.85
CA VAL A 223 4.65 4.34 9.17
C VAL A 223 3.18 4.70 9.00
N TRP A 224 2.29 4.03 9.72
CA TRP A 224 0.87 4.33 9.82
C TRP A 224 0.52 4.83 11.23
N LEU A 225 -0.04 6.03 11.31
CA LEU A 225 -0.38 6.71 12.55
C LEU A 225 -1.91 6.77 12.69
N ASP A 226 -2.50 5.74 13.29
CA ASP A 226 -3.95 5.52 13.39
C ASP A 226 -4.55 6.12 14.68
N GLY A 227 -4.47 7.44 14.80
CA GLY A 227 -4.92 8.16 15.99
C GLY A 227 -4.01 9.30 16.42
N LEU A 228 -3.64 10.18 15.47
CA LEU A 228 -2.58 11.17 15.65
C LEU A 228 -2.57 11.91 17.00
N LEU A 229 -3.75 12.35 17.46
CA LEU A 229 -3.86 13.13 18.69
C LEU A 229 -3.78 12.29 19.97
N ASP A 230 -3.92 10.97 19.89
CA ASP A 230 -3.85 10.07 21.04
C ASP A 230 -2.40 9.86 21.50
N PHE A 231 -1.43 9.90 20.59
CA PHE A 231 0.00 9.73 20.88
C PHE A 231 0.85 10.99 20.65
N ALA A 232 0.28 12.05 20.04
CA ALA A 232 0.90 13.36 19.95
C ALA A 232 0.12 14.40 20.79
N PRO A 233 0.12 14.27 22.14
CA PRO A 233 -0.64 15.16 23.00
C PRO A 233 -0.14 16.61 22.89
N PRO A 234 -1.04 17.61 23.06
CA PRO A 234 -0.65 19.01 23.00
C PRO A 234 0.45 19.36 24.01
N VAL A 235 1.46 20.11 23.58
CA VAL A 235 2.53 20.61 24.46
C VAL A 235 2.14 22.01 24.93
N GLY A 236 1.88 22.18 26.22
CA GLY A 236 1.41 23.47 26.76
C GLY A 236 0.07 23.93 26.17
N GLY A 237 -0.76 23.00 25.70
CA GLY A 237 -2.03 23.30 25.01
C GLY A 237 -1.90 23.50 23.49
N ASP A 238 -0.68 23.47 22.93
CA ASP A 238 -0.44 23.58 21.49
C ASP A 238 -0.42 22.19 20.83
N VAL A 239 -1.46 21.91 20.05
CA VAL A 239 -1.60 20.67 19.25
C VAL A 239 -0.47 20.56 18.21
N LYS A 240 -0.09 21.67 17.57
CA LYS A 240 0.95 21.67 16.53
C LYS A 240 2.30 21.26 17.12
N ALA A 241 2.64 21.86 18.26
CA ALA A 241 3.85 21.51 18.99
C ALA A 241 3.89 20.04 19.44
N GLY A 242 2.73 19.47 19.79
CA GLY A 242 2.60 18.03 20.07
C GLY A 242 2.92 17.16 18.85
N ILE A 243 2.29 17.45 17.71
CA ILE A 243 2.52 16.73 16.45
C ILE A 243 3.98 16.85 16.01
N ASP A 244 4.53 18.07 16.00
CA ASP A 244 5.93 18.30 15.59
C ASP A 244 6.93 17.62 16.51
N LYS A 245 6.67 17.58 17.82
CA LYS A 245 7.51 16.86 18.77
C LYS A 245 7.52 15.36 18.47
N PHE A 246 6.35 14.77 18.21
CA PHE A 246 6.24 13.34 17.91
C PHE A 246 6.90 13.00 16.56
N LEU A 247 6.62 13.78 15.52
CA LEU A 247 7.28 13.60 14.22
C LEU A 247 8.80 13.83 14.30
N GLY A 248 9.27 14.71 15.20
CA GLY A 248 10.69 14.86 15.50
C GLY A 248 11.40 13.59 15.96
N LEU A 249 10.66 12.65 16.56
CA LEU A 249 11.18 11.34 16.99
C LEU A 249 11.17 10.32 15.85
N ILE A 250 10.09 10.28 15.07
CA ILE A 250 9.89 9.27 14.02
C ILE A 250 10.65 9.64 12.74
N TRP A 251 10.59 10.89 12.30
CA TRP A 251 11.06 11.31 10.98
C TRP A 251 12.54 10.99 10.70
N PRO A 252 13.49 11.14 11.66
CA PRO A 252 14.87 10.72 11.44
C PRO A 252 15.02 9.22 11.13
N ARG A 253 14.08 8.39 11.60
CA ARG A 253 14.04 6.93 11.43
C ARG A 253 13.30 6.48 10.18
N VAL A 254 12.59 7.36 9.46
CA VAL A 254 11.92 6.98 8.21
C VAL A 254 12.98 6.84 7.12
N ALA A 255 13.09 5.72 6.42
CA ALA A 255 14.09 5.56 5.35
C ALA A 255 13.94 6.63 4.25
N PRO A 256 15.00 7.03 3.53
CA PRO A 256 14.86 7.83 2.30
C PRO A 256 13.86 7.19 1.33
N GLY A 257 12.88 7.97 0.87
CA GLY A 257 11.77 7.49 0.05
C GLY A 257 10.62 6.85 0.83
N GLY A 258 10.80 6.57 2.12
CA GLY A 258 9.80 6.01 3.01
C GLY A 258 8.68 6.99 3.36
N PHE A 259 7.62 6.44 3.95
CA PHE A 259 6.36 7.14 4.14
C PHE A 259 5.93 7.22 5.61
N VAL A 260 5.33 8.37 5.96
CA VAL A 260 4.52 8.53 7.18
C VAL A 260 3.10 8.89 6.76
N LEU A 261 2.15 8.03 7.12
CA LEU A 261 0.73 8.23 6.87
C LEU A 261 0.05 8.58 8.18
N LEU A 262 -0.75 9.64 8.17
CA LEU A 262 -1.44 10.17 9.34
C LEU A 262 -2.95 10.12 9.11
N HIS A 263 -3.68 9.51 10.03
CA HIS A 263 -5.13 9.45 9.96
C HIS A 263 -5.79 10.74 10.47
N SER A 264 -6.99 11.05 9.98
CA SER A 264 -7.86 12.16 10.40
C SER A 264 -7.24 13.56 10.32
N THR A 265 -6.59 13.88 9.20
CA THR A 265 -5.82 15.14 9.07
C THR A 265 -6.58 16.33 8.53
N LEU A 266 -7.61 16.15 7.68
CA LEU A 266 -8.19 17.26 6.91
C LEU A 266 -9.38 17.94 7.59
N THR A 267 -10.11 17.20 8.43
CA THR A 267 -11.42 17.62 8.97
C THR A 267 -11.40 17.96 10.45
N ASN A 268 -10.28 17.72 11.13
CA ASN A 268 -10.00 18.28 12.45
C ASN A 268 -9.31 19.64 12.27
N SER A 269 -9.89 20.72 12.82
CA SER A 269 -9.37 22.09 12.61
C SER A 269 -7.95 22.31 13.13
N ALA A 270 -7.59 21.69 14.26
CA ALA A 270 -6.25 21.82 14.83
C ALA A 270 -5.21 21.10 13.97
N VAL A 271 -5.48 19.85 13.58
CA VAL A 271 -4.60 19.07 12.70
C VAL A 271 -4.53 19.69 11.31
N ARG A 272 -5.65 20.20 10.77
CA ARG A 272 -5.68 20.88 9.48
C ARG A 272 -4.83 22.14 9.49
N SER A 273 -4.91 22.94 10.55
CA SER A 273 -4.09 24.14 10.69
C SER A 273 -2.59 23.81 10.81
N TRP A 274 -2.23 22.68 11.42
CA TRP A 274 -0.86 22.18 11.39
C TRP A 274 -0.45 21.78 9.96
N LEU A 275 -1.31 21.02 9.26
CA LEU A 275 -1.08 20.56 7.90
C LEU A 275 -0.88 21.71 6.89
N ASP A 276 -1.73 22.73 6.94
CA ASP A 276 -1.59 23.91 6.07
C ASP A 276 -0.28 24.67 6.35
N GLY A 277 0.27 24.54 7.56
CA GLY A 277 1.54 25.12 7.95
C GLY A 277 2.78 24.36 7.49
N LEU A 278 2.65 23.09 7.07
CA LEU A 278 3.80 22.23 6.72
C LEU A 278 4.67 22.79 5.59
N ALA A 279 4.05 23.39 4.57
CA ALA A 279 4.78 23.99 3.44
C ALA A 279 5.56 25.25 3.82
N ALA A 280 5.13 25.94 4.89
CA ALA A 280 5.77 27.14 5.42
C ALA A 280 6.65 26.85 6.65
N SER A 281 6.66 25.59 7.11
CA SER A 281 7.27 25.17 8.36
C SER A 281 8.78 25.02 8.23
N SER A 282 9.51 25.66 9.15
CA SER A 282 10.91 25.36 9.48
C SER A 282 10.99 24.26 10.55
N SER A 283 10.16 23.21 10.45
CA SER A 283 10.09 22.15 11.45
C SER A 283 11.49 21.61 11.73
N ALA A 284 11.79 21.31 13.00
CA ALA A 284 13.11 20.80 13.40
C ALA A 284 13.46 19.47 12.69
N TRP A 285 12.45 18.76 12.21
CA TRP A 285 12.57 17.53 11.42
C TRP A 285 12.64 17.77 9.90
N GLY A 286 12.57 19.02 9.44
CA GLY A 286 12.62 19.44 8.04
C GLY A 286 11.25 19.35 7.33
N PRO A 287 11.12 19.93 6.11
CA PRO A 287 9.90 19.78 5.33
C PRO A 287 9.78 18.34 4.80
N PRO A 288 8.56 17.81 4.67
CA PRO A 288 8.35 16.61 3.86
C PRO A 288 8.71 16.91 2.40
N GLY A 289 9.25 15.91 1.70
CA GLY A 289 9.56 16.06 0.28
C GLY A 289 8.33 16.13 -0.59
N GLN A 290 7.33 15.29 -0.28
CA GLN A 290 6.02 15.30 -0.90
C GLN A 290 4.93 15.08 0.15
N VAL A 291 3.77 15.70 -0.10
CA VAL A 291 2.57 15.64 0.73
C VAL A 291 1.37 15.34 -0.16
N LEU A 292 0.60 14.30 0.16
CA LEU A 292 -0.66 13.99 -0.48
C LEU A 292 -1.72 13.75 0.59
N SER A 293 -2.87 14.41 0.48
CA SER A 293 -4.00 14.18 1.38
C SER A 293 -5.20 13.69 0.60
N LEU A 294 -5.87 12.66 1.11
CA LEU A 294 -7.11 12.12 0.55
C LEU A 294 -8.25 12.27 1.57
N LEU A 295 -9.45 12.58 1.06
CA LEU A 295 -10.67 12.76 1.83
C LEU A 295 -11.69 11.70 1.40
N GLU A 296 -12.32 11.05 2.37
CA GLU A 296 -13.53 10.25 2.25
C GLU A 296 -14.74 11.15 2.58
N PRO A 297 -15.33 11.84 1.59
CA PRO A 297 -16.31 12.91 1.86
C PRO A 297 -17.62 12.41 2.47
N HIS A 298 -17.86 11.10 2.47
CA HIS A 298 -19.06 10.47 3.00
C HIS A 298 -18.96 10.10 4.48
N LYS A 299 -17.77 10.21 5.10
CA LYS A 299 -17.55 9.91 6.52
C LYS A 299 -17.44 11.19 7.35
N ARG A 300 -17.91 11.11 8.61
CA ARG A 300 -17.83 12.23 9.58
C ARG A 300 -16.53 12.22 10.40
N PHE A 301 -16.02 11.04 10.73
CA PHE A 301 -14.80 10.81 11.51
C PHE A 301 -13.92 9.81 10.76
N GLN A 302 -12.61 9.78 11.01
CA GLN A 302 -11.69 8.87 10.31
C GLN A 302 -11.89 8.93 8.78
N ASN A 303 -12.04 10.16 8.29
CA ASN A 303 -12.54 10.45 6.95
C ASN A 303 -11.47 11.05 6.04
N SER A 304 -10.22 11.06 6.48
CA SER A 304 -9.11 11.57 5.67
C SER A 304 -7.81 11.02 6.16
N PHE A 305 -6.82 10.94 5.28
CA PHE A 305 -5.44 10.70 5.68
C PHE A 305 -4.51 11.59 4.87
N THR A 306 -3.31 11.81 5.41
CA THR A 306 -2.21 12.47 4.71
C THR A 306 -1.02 11.54 4.67
N MET A 307 -0.38 11.45 3.51
CA MET A 307 0.88 10.77 3.31
C MET A 307 2.00 11.80 3.16
N LEU A 308 3.04 11.64 3.94
CA LEU A 308 4.29 12.40 3.89
C LEU A 308 5.39 11.46 3.39
N GLN A 309 6.13 11.87 2.36
CA GLN A 309 7.29 11.12 1.88
C GLN A 309 8.59 11.81 2.29
N ARG A 310 9.51 11.05 2.89
CA ARG A 310 10.85 11.56 3.24
C ARG A 310 11.72 11.63 1.99
N ARG A 311 12.06 12.84 1.54
CA ARG A 311 13.01 13.07 0.43
C ARG A 311 14.17 13.92 0.95
N PRO A 312 15.26 13.31 1.43
CA PRO A 312 16.45 14.07 1.83
C PRO A 312 17.07 14.80 0.64
N GLU A 313 18.00 15.72 0.90
CA GLU A 313 18.75 16.41 -0.15
C GLU A 313 19.41 15.41 -1.11
N GLY A 314 19.26 15.63 -2.41
CA GLY A 314 19.77 14.73 -3.45
C GLY A 314 18.91 13.49 -3.71
N TYR A 315 17.79 13.31 -3.01
CA TYR A 315 16.85 12.22 -3.31
C TYR A 315 16.23 12.41 -4.70
N ALA A 316 16.31 11.36 -5.52
CA ALA A 316 15.63 11.26 -6.80
C ALA A 316 15.17 9.82 -7.02
N GLU A 317 14.03 9.67 -7.69
CA GLU A 317 13.57 8.37 -8.13
C GLU A 317 14.53 7.77 -9.16
N PRO A 318 14.82 6.46 -9.08
CA PRO A 318 15.66 5.80 -10.05
C PRO A 318 14.97 5.77 -11.43
N GLN A 319 15.75 6.01 -12.49
CA GLN A 319 15.26 5.97 -13.87
C GLN A 319 15.65 4.65 -14.54
N TYR A 320 14.68 3.75 -14.71
CA TYR A 320 14.90 2.44 -15.33
C TYR A 320 14.60 2.39 -16.83
N SER A 321 13.87 3.36 -17.38
CA SER A 321 13.52 3.40 -18.79
C SER A 321 13.73 4.77 -19.41
N LYS A 322 13.94 4.77 -20.73
CA LYS A 322 13.91 5.94 -21.61
C LYS A 322 12.94 5.61 -22.73
N LEU A 323 12.24 6.63 -23.24
CA LEU A 323 11.53 6.48 -24.50
C LEU A 323 12.56 6.07 -25.58
N PRO A 324 12.22 5.11 -26.46
CA PRO A 324 13.06 4.81 -27.62
C PRO A 324 13.26 6.05 -28.49
#